data_AF-A0A3S0DNB4-F1
#
_entry.id   AF-A0A3S0DNB4-F1
#
_cell.length_a   1.000
_cell.length_b   1.000
_cell.length_c   1.000
_cell.angle_alpha   90.00
_cell.angle_beta   90.00
_cell.angle_gamma   90.00
#
_symmetry.space_group_name_H-M   'P 1'
#
loop_
_entity.id
_entity.type
_entity.pdbx_description
1 polymer ?
#
loop_
_entity_poly.entity_id
_entity_poly.type
_entity_poly.pdbx_seq_one_letter_code
_entity_poly.pdbx_strand_id
1 'polypeptide(L)'
;MNYVLFSIDSVHDTHTLAKFLRHFDTQVAMSKTKGNLVQCIGMWKGQLEVSFLCREEDYEAFVLPLGFTKNQECVITISGDKMECFIDDNYIGQMVEFTAKEALNSDGFTYRPDLNKYWMVM
;
A
#
# COMPACT_ATOMS: atom_id res chain seq x y z
N MET A 1 -10.83 -0.44 -12.02
CA MET A 1 -10.76 0.45 -10.81
C MET A 1 -9.39 0.27 -10.20
N ASN A 2 -8.66 1.35 -9.90
CA ASN A 2 -7.25 1.25 -9.52
C ASN A 2 -7.04 1.39 -8.02
N TYR A 3 -5.95 0.79 -7.54
CA TYR A 3 -5.53 0.83 -6.15
C TYR A 3 -4.08 1.28 -6.05
N VAL A 4 -3.71 1.84 -4.91
CA VAL A 4 -2.33 2.22 -4.63
C VAL A 4 -1.89 1.50 -3.36
N LEU A 5 -0.76 0.81 -3.46
CA LEU A 5 -0.07 0.11 -2.39
C LEU A 5 1.19 0.90 -2.03
N PHE A 6 1.32 1.31 -0.77
CA PHE A 6 2.40 2.19 -0.33
C PHE A 6 2.72 2.00 1.16
N SER A 7 3.91 2.43 1.56
CA SER A 7 4.25 2.71 2.97
C SER A 7 4.30 4.23 3.18
N ILE A 8 4.44 4.69 4.42
CA ILE A 8 4.58 6.12 4.73
C ILE A 8 5.98 6.41 5.26
N ASP A 9 6.42 7.66 5.09
CA ASP A 9 7.68 8.14 5.63
C ASP A 9 7.72 7.90 7.14
N SER A 10 8.81 7.27 7.61
CA SER A 10 9.01 6.95 9.04
C SER A 10 7.85 6.17 9.66
N VAL A 11 7.28 5.18 8.96
CA VAL A 11 6.12 4.40 9.45
C VAL A 11 6.33 3.71 10.81
N HIS A 12 7.57 3.44 11.20
CA HIS A 12 7.92 2.89 12.51
C HIS A 12 7.84 3.91 13.65
N ASP A 13 7.84 5.21 13.34
CA ASP A 13 7.59 6.26 14.32
C ASP A 13 6.09 6.29 14.69
N THR A 14 5.81 6.04 15.96
CA THR A 14 4.44 5.94 16.48
C THR A 14 3.66 7.25 16.27
N HIS A 15 4.32 8.40 16.39
CA HIS A 15 3.65 9.69 16.20
C HIS A 15 3.21 9.89 14.75
N THR A 16 4.09 9.59 13.81
CA THR A 16 3.83 9.70 12.37
C THR A 16 2.75 8.74 11.92
N LEU A 17 2.82 7.47 12.35
CA LEU A 17 1.79 6.48 12.09
C LEU A 17 0.44 6.90 12.66
N ALA A 18 0.39 7.34 13.92
CA ALA A 18 -0.85 7.78 14.55
C ALA A 18 -1.46 9.01 13.85
N LYS A 19 -0.61 9.96 13.40
CA LYS A 19 -1.04 11.14 12.64
C LYS A 19 -1.68 10.74 11.31
N PHE A 20 -1.05 9.83 10.58
CA PHE A 20 -1.58 9.32 9.31
C PHE A 20 -2.91 8.59 9.51
N LEU A 21 -2.96 7.63 10.44
CA LEU A 21 -4.17 6.85 10.71
C LEU A 21 -5.34 7.75 11.14
N ARG A 22 -5.09 8.71 12.04
CA ARG A 22 -6.11 9.66 12.48
C ARG A 22 -6.59 10.57 11.35
N HIS A 23 -5.70 11.01 10.48
CA HIS A 23 -6.06 11.81 9.31
C HIS A 23 -6.98 11.02 8.38
N PHE A 24 -6.60 9.79 8.02
CA PHE A 24 -7.39 8.96 7.11
C PHE A 24 -8.75 8.58 7.71
N ASP A 25 -8.76 8.16 8.99
CA ASP A 25 -9.97 7.85 9.75
C ASP A 25 -10.94 9.04 9.78
N THR A 26 -10.43 10.26 9.92
CA THR A 26 -11.25 11.48 9.85
C THR A 26 -11.93 11.63 8.48
N GLN A 27 -11.24 11.32 7.37
CA GLN A 27 -11.85 11.40 6.03
C GLN A 27 -12.94 10.34 5.84
N VAL A 28 -12.72 9.13 6.36
CA VAL A 28 -13.71 8.04 6.36
C VAL A 28 -14.94 8.45 7.18
N ALA A 29 -14.75 8.97 8.40
CA ALA A 29 -15.83 9.43 9.26
C ALA A 29 -16.65 10.58 8.64
N MET A 30 -16.01 11.43 7.83
CA MET A 30 -16.67 12.49 7.06
C MET A 30 -17.33 11.99 5.77
N SER A 31 -17.30 10.68 5.48
CA SER A 31 -17.80 10.09 4.23
C SER A 31 -17.19 10.70 2.97
N LYS A 32 -15.92 11.10 3.04
CA LYS A 32 -15.19 11.71 1.92
C LYS A 32 -14.42 10.69 1.08
N THR A 33 -14.10 9.54 1.66
CA THR A 33 -13.38 8.46 0.96
C THR A 33 -14.36 7.65 0.13
N LYS A 34 -13.88 7.14 -1.02
CA LYS A 34 -14.64 6.23 -1.88
C LYS A 34 -14.42 4.77 -1.50
N GLY A 35 -13.33 4.48 -0.81
CA GLY A 35 -13.02 3.16 -0.26
C GLY A 35 -12.53 3.22 1.19
N ASN A 36 -12.05 2.06 1.64
CA ASN A 36 -11.42 1.89 2.94
C ASN A 36 -9.90 1.83 2.78
N LEU A 37 -9.19 2.24 3.83
CA LEU A 37 -7.76 1.96 3.96
C LEU A 37 -7.59 0.55 4.52
N VAL A 38 -6.81 -0.29 3.82
CA VAL A 38 -6.45 -1.62 4.30
C VAL A 38 -5.01 -1.58 4.78
N GLN A 39 -4.79 -1.83 6.06
CA GLN A 39 -3.45 -2.00 6.62
C GLN A 39 -2.90 -3.38 6.25
N CYS A 40 -1.70 -3.38 5.70
CA CYS A 40 -1.00 -4.54 5.19
C CYS A 40 0.37 -4.68 5.88
N ILE A 41 1.01 -5.83 5.70
CA ILE A 41 2.41 -6.03 6.07
C ILE A 41 3.20 -6.16 4.77
N GLY A 42 4.08 -5.20 4.51
CA GLY A 42 4.94 -5.15 3.34
C GLY A 42 6.33 -5.69 3.64
N MET A 43 6.98 -6.19 2.59
CA MET A 43 8.42 -6.36 2.54
C MET A 43 8.93 -5.72 1.25
N TRP A 44 10.02 -4.96 1.36
CA TRP A 44 10.71 -4.38 0.22
C TRP A 44 12.22 -4.48 0.40
N LYS A 45 12.93 -5.06 -0.58
CA LYS A 45 14.37 -5.33 -0.51
C LYS A 45 14.78 -6.05 0.79
N GLY A 46 13.94 -7.00 1.23
CA GLY A 46 14.12 -7.76 2.47
C GLY A 46 13.80 -7.02 3.77
N GLN A 47 13.34 -5.76 3.73
CA GLN A 47 12.94 -5.00 4.91
C GLN A 47 11.44 -5.08 5.13
N LEU A 48 11.03 -5.52 6.32
CA LEU A 48 9.62 -5.54 6.73
C LEU A 48 9.16 -4.16 7.15
N GLU A 49 7.97 -3.78 6.68
CA GLU A 49 7.34 -2.52 7.06
C GLU A 49 5.80 -2.66 7.08
N VAL A 50 5.16 -1.69 7.72
CA VAL A 50 3.71 -1.55 7.60
C VAL A 50 3.42 -0.88 6.28
N SER A 51 2.55 -1.49 5.48
CA SER A 51 2.08 -0.93 4.22
C SER A 51 0.56 -0.72 4.25
N PHE A 52 0.05 -0.01 3.26
CA PHE A 52 -1.34 0.36 3.16
C PHE A 52 -1.82 0.21 1.72
N LEU A 53 -3.07 -0.19 1.56
CA LEU A 53 -3.76 -0.27 0.29
C LEU A 53 -5.02 0.59 0.36
N CYS A 54 -5.18 1.51 -0.59
CA CYS A 54 -6.42 2.26 -0.78
C CYS A 54 -6.72 2.46 -2.27
N ARG A 55 -7.87 3.06 -2.60
CA ARG A 55 -8.18 3.44 -3.98
C ARG A 55 -7.25 4.57 -4.42
N GLU A 56 -6.87 4.57 -5.70
CA GLU A 56 -6.03 5.62 -6.29
C GLU A 56 -6.60 7.02 -6.05
N GLU A 57 -7.90 7.20 -6.24
CA GLU A 57 -8.56 8.49 -6.02
C GLU A 57 -8.47 8.97 -4.55
N ASP A 58 -8.51 8.06 -3.57
CA ASP A 58 -8.36 8.40 -2.15
C ASP A 58 -6.89 8.71 -1.81
N TYR A 59 -5.95 8.01 -2.47
CA TYR A 59 -4.52 8.29 -2.35
C TYR A 59 -4.17 9.69 -2.85
N GLU A 60 -4.60 10.03 -4.07
CA GLU A 60 -4.36 11.33 -4.70
C GLU A 60 -5.02 12.48 -3.93
N ALA A 61 -6.19 12.26 -3.32
CA ALA A 61 -6.91 13.29 -2.59
C ALA A 61 -6.39 13.51 -1.16
N PHE A 62 -6.03 12.43 -0.45
CA PHE A 62 -5.81 12.48 1.00
C PHE A 62 -4.40 12.10 1.45
N VAL A 63 -3.61 11.42 0.63
CA VAL A 63 -2.28 10.94 1.02
C VAL A 63 -1.19 11.77 0.34
N LEU A 64 -1.22 11.82 -0.99
CA LEU A 64 -0.22 12.49 -1.82
C LEU A 64 -0.05 13.99 -1.49
N PRO A 65 -1.12 14.80 -1.36
CA PRO A 65 -1.00 16.24 -1.15
C PRO A 65 -0.39 16.62 0.21
N LEU A 66 -0.48 15.72 1.19
CA LEU A 66 0.06 15.92 2.53
C LEU A 66 1.50 15.42 2.67
N GLY A 67 2.07 14.81 1.62
CA GLY A 67 3.46 14.40 1.58
C GLY A 67 3.80 13.22 2.49
N PHE A 68 2.83 12.34 2.80
CA PHE A 68 3.09 11.15 3.63
C PHE A 68 4.02 10.13 2.97
N THR A 69 4.13 10.15 1.63
CA THR A 69 4.97 9.22 0.86
C THR A 69 6.11 9.92 0.12
N LYS A 70 6.54 11.09 0.59
CA LYS A 70 7.48 11.94 -0.16
C LYS A 70 8.86 11.31 -0.33
N ASN A 71 9.32 10.55 0.65
CA ASN A 71 10.63 9.90 0.65
C ASN A 71 10.53 8.39 0.42
N GLN A 72 9.37 7.89 -0.02
CA GLN A 72 9.18 6.49 -0.33
C GLN A 72 9.73 6.17 -1.71
N GLU A 73 10.57 5.14 -1.80
CA GLU A 73 11.10 4.63 -3.07
C GLU A 73 10.07 3.79 -3.84
N CYS A 74 9.05 3.29 -3.15
CA CYS A 74 8.11 2.32 -3.70
C CYS A 74 6.67 2.74 -3.38
N VAL A 75 5.98 3.24 -4.41
CA VAL A 75 4.53 3.45 -4.42
C VAL A 75 4.01 2.72 -5.66
N ILE A 76 3.25 1.65 -5.44
CA ILE A 76 2.80 0.77 -6.51
C ILE A 76 1.36 1.10 -6.86
N THR A 77 1.11 1.50 -8.10
CA THR A 77 -0.24 1.60 -8.66
C THR A 77 -0.63 0.25 -9.26
N ILE A 78 -1.80 -0.26 -8.87
CA ILE A 78 -2.34 -1.55 -9.28
C ILE A 78 -3.61 -1.32 -10.11
N SER A 79 -3.57 -1.71 -11.38
CA SER A 79 -4.74 -1.73 -12.27
C SER A 79 -5.67 -2.86 -11.86
N GLY A 80 -6.84 -2.56 -11.30
CA GLY A 80 -7.69 -3.60 -10.70
C GLY A 80 -8.31 -4.61 -11.67
N ASP A 81 -8.26 -4.36 -12.99
CA ASP A 81 -8.85 -5.29 -13.97
C ASP A 81 -7.87 -6.42 -14.34
N LYS A 82 -6.58 -6.10 -14.41
CA LYS A 82 -5.52 -7.03 -14.83
C LYS A 82 -4.47 -7.29 -13.75
N MET A 83 -4.58 -6.63 -12.60
CA MET A 83 -3.59 -6.59 -11.54
C MET A 83 -2.20 -6.13 -12.02
N GLU A 84 -2.13 -5.34 -13.10
CA GLU A 84 -0.88 -4.77 -13.59
C GLU A 84 -0.36 -3.74 -12.58
N CYS A 85 0.93 -3.83 -12.25
CA CYS A 85 1.59 -3.01 -11.25
C CYS A 85 2.54 -2.02 -11.93
N PHE A 86 2.54 -0.77 -11.44
CA PHE A 86 3.36 0.31 -11.96
C PHE A 86 4.06 1.07 -10.83
N ILE A 87 5.30 1.51 -11.05
CA ILE A 87 6.02 2.48 -10.22
C ILE A 87 6.47 3.62 -11.14
N ASP A 88 6.07 4.86 -10.83
CA ASP A 88 6.37 6.04 -11.65
C ASP A 88 6.08 5.82 -13.15
N ASP A 89 4.88 5.29 -13.45
CA ASP A 89 4.41 4.89 -14.79
C ASP A 89 5.18 3.75 -15.47
N ASN A 90 6.20 3.17 -14.83
CA ASN A 90 6.93 2.02 -15.33
C ASN A 90 6.21 0.73 -14.92
N TYR A 91 5.85 -0.10 -15.91
CA TYR A 91 5.29 -1.42 -15.65
C TYR A 91 6.34 -2.33 -14.97
N ILE A 92 5.99 -2.88 -13.81
CA ILE A 92 6.88 -3.73 -13.00
C ILE A 92 6.43 -5.19 -12.92
N GLY A 93 5.25 -5.52 -13.47
CA GLY A 93 4.72 -6.89 -13.44
C GLY A 93 3.25 -6.95 -13.07
N GLN A 94 2.77 -8.12 -12.68
CA GLN A 94 1.41 -8.33 -12.19
C GLN A 94 1.41 -8.75 -10.71
N MET A 95 0.41 -8.28 -9.97
CA MET A 95 0.18 -8.73 -8.60
C MET A 95 -0.45 -10.12 -8.60
N VAL A 96 0.28 -11.10 -8.08
CA VAL A 96 -0.12 -12.51 -8.05
C VAL A 96 -0.16 -13.01 -6.61
N GLU A 97 -1.12 -13.88 -6.29
CA GLU A 97 -1.25 -14.50 -4.97
C GLU A 97 -0.24 -15.65 -4.81
N PHE A 98 0.35 -15.76 -3.62
CA PHE A 98 1.33 -16.78 -3.28
C PHE A 98 1.10 -17.39 -1.90
N THR A 99 1.77 -18.52 -1.64
CA THR A 99 1.81 -19.10 -0.30
C THR A 99 2.74 -18.30 0.61
N ALA A 100 2.51 -18.38 1.93
CA ALA A 100 3.39 -17.76 2.93
C ALA A 100 4.85 -18.21 2.78
N LYS A 101 5.08 -19.49 2.45
CA LYS A 101 6.44 -20.04 2.28
C LYS A 101 7.16 -19.39 1.10
N GLU A 102 6.48 -19.17 -0.02
CA GLU A 102 7.09 -18.54 -1.19
C GLU A 102 7.36 -17.05 -0.93
N ALA A 103 6.37 -16.34 -0.37
CA ALA A 103 6.48 -14.92 -0.07
C ALA A 103 7.61 -14.60 0.92
N LEU A 104 7.75 -15.39 1.99
CA LEU A 104 8.80 -15.20 3.00
C LEU A 104 10.22 -15.52 2.50
N ASN A 105 10.37 -16.16 1.33
CA ASN A 105 11.66 -16.38 0.67
C ASN A 105 11.94 -15.37 -0.46
N SER A 106 11.07 -14.38 -0.64
CA SER A 106 11.24 -13.32 -1.63
C SER A 106 11.84 -12.05 -1.02
N ASP A 107 12.37 -11.18 -1.86
CA ASP A 107 12.83 -9.85 -1.44
C ASP A 107 11.69 -8.82 -1.35
N GLY A 108 10.46 -9.18 -1.74
CA GLY A 108 9.33 -8.27 -1.66
C GLY A 108 7.96 -8.94 -1.77
N PHE A 109 7.10 -8.67 -0.79
CA PHE A 109 5.73 -9.17 -0.74
C PHE A 109 4.80 -8.17 -0.05
N THR A 110 3.50 -8.38 -0.20
CA THR A 110 2.46 -7.73 0.61
C THR A 110 1.52 -8.78 1.17
N TYR A 111 1.45 -8.86 2.49
CA TYR A 111 0.48 -9.66 3.20
C TYR A 111 -0.74 -8.82 3.54
N ARG A 112 -1.92 -9.33 3.19
CA ARG A 112 -3.24 -8.77 3.48
C ARG A 112 -3.91 -9.55 4.61
N PRO A 113 -3.86 -9.05 5.87
CA PRO A 113 -4.39 -9.77 7.02
C PRO A 113 -5.90 -10.01 6.93
N ASP A 114 -6.63 -9.11 6.29
CA ASP A 114 -8.07 -9.19 6.10
C ASP A 114 -8.50 -10.34 5.17
N LEU A 115 -7.63 -10.73 4.24
CA LEU A 115 -7.84 -11.86 3.34
C LEU A 115 -7.06 -13.12 3.74
N ASN A 116 -6.13 -13.00 4.69
CA ASN A 116 -5.13 -14.03 5.01
C ASN A 116 -4.36 -14.52 3.77
N LYS A 117 -3.88 -13.57 2.94
CA LYS A 117 -3.23 -13.84 1.65
C LYS A 117 -1.95 -13.05 1.46
N TYR A 118 -0.98 -13.66 0.78
CA TYR A 118 0.27 -13.02 0.36
C TYR A 118 0.21 -12.71 -1.13
N TRP A 119 0.76 -11.56 -1.50
CA TRP A 119 0.81 -11.06 -2.86
C TRP A 119 2.24 -10.65 -3.20
N MET A 120 2.68 -10.92 -4.43
CA MET A 120 3.97 -10.50 -4.96
C MET A 120 3.82 -9.99 -6.40
N VAL A 121 4.76 -9.13 -6.82
CA VAL A 121 4.84 -8.69 -8.21
C VAL A 121 5.72 -9.66 -9.01
N MET A 122 5.24 -10.11 -10.17
CA MET A 122 5.91 -11.06 -11.08
C MET A 122 5.99 -10.54 -12.51
#